data_AF-A0A9Q0P1B0-F1
#
_entry.id   AF-A0A9Q0P1B0-F1
#
_cell.length_a   1.000
_cell.length_b   1.000
_cell.length_c   1.000
_cell.angle_alpha   90.00
_cell.angle_beta   90.00
_cell.angle_gamma   90.00
#
_symmetry.space_group_name_H-M   'P 1'
#
loop_
_entity.id
_entity.type
_entity.pdbx_description
1 polymer ?
#
loop_
_entity_poly.entity_id
_entity_poly.type
_entity_poly.pdbx_seq_one_letter_code
_entity_poly.pdbx_strand_id
1 'polypeptide(L)'
;MTVIDLVMRVDSICKKFDKYDVDKQKNLNAAGDDAFARLYSVVEAGLDAVLQKSEAAKIEKSRATAVATNAEIRRTKARLLEEIPKLQRLAFKQVKGLSKEEREARSDLVAALKDRIEAVADGNISAAKQGGDSAPSASYGGIKFGSTYDGRFDDDYFQQTEESDQFRQEYEMRRMKQDQGLDVISEGLDALKNMAHDMNEELDRQVPLMDEIDDKVDRATSDLKTTNVRLKDTVNKMRSSRNFCIDIILLVIILGIASYLYNVLK
;
A
#
# COMPACT_ATOMS: atom_id res chain seq x y z
N MET A 1 -33.05 -21.54 -40.27
CA MET A 1 -31.95 -20.80 -39.62
C MET A 1 -32.57 -19.59 -38.96
N THR A 2 -32.64 -19.61 -37.63
CA THR A 2 -33.32 -18.55 -36.87
C THR A 2 -32.37 -17.38 -36.62
N VAL A 3 -32.90 -16.21 -36.32
CA VAL A 3 -32.09 -15.02 -35.96
C VAL A 3 -31.18 -15.33 -34.76
N ILE A 4 -31.66 -16.17 -33.85
CA ILE A 4 -30.91 -16.65 -32.68
C ILE A 4 -29.70 -17.50 -33.10
N ASP A 5 -29.85 -18.37 -34.10
CA ASP A 5 -28.73 -19.17 -34.62
C ASP A 5 -27.65 -18.28 -35.24
N LEU A 6 -28.06 -17.22 -35.94
CA LEU A 6 -27.13 -16.25 -36.53
C LEU A 6 -26.37 -15.47 -35.45
N VAL A 7 -27.05 -14.98 -34.42
CA VAL A 7 -26.43 -14.27 -33.28
C VAL A 7 -25.44 -15.17 -32.54
N MET A 8 -25.82 -16.41 -32.25
CA MET A 8 -24.93 -17.38 -31.58
C MET A 8 -23.70 -17.72 -32.43
N ARG A 9 -23.87 -17.81 -33.75
CA ARG A 9 -22.76 -18.07 -34.69
C ARG A 9 -21.84 -16.86 -34.79
N VAL A 10 -22.38 -15.65 -34.81
CA VAL A 10 -21.61 -14.39 -34.78
C VAL A 10 -20.84 -14.27 -33.46
N ASP A 11 -21.47 -14.54 -32.31
CA ASP A 11 -20.79 -14.52 -31.00
C ASP A 11 -19.65 -15.55 -30.93
N SER A 12 -19.87 -16.76 -31.47
CA SER A 12 -18.85 -17.80 -31.57
C SER A 12 -17.69 -17.40 -32.49
N ILE A 13 -17.98 -16.70 -33.59
CA ILE A 13 -16.97 -16.14 -34.50
C ILE A 13 -16.18 -15.04 -33.79
N CYS A 14 -16.84 -14.07 -33.14
CA CYS A 14 -16.19 -13.02 -32.36
C CYS A 14 -15.25 -13.61 -31.29
N LYS A 15 -15.71 -14.60 -30.51
CA LYS A 15 -14.87 -15.31 -29.53
C LYS A 15 -13.67 -16.04 -30.13
N LYS A 16 -13.80 -16.59 -31.35
CA LYS A 16 -12.67 -17.24 -32.05
C LYS A 16 -11.62 -16.24 -32.53
N PHE A 17 -12.03 -15.01 -32.84
CA PHE A 17 -11.15 -13.95 -33.33
C PHE A 17 -10.65 -13.00 -32.24
N ASP A 18 -11.23 -13.03 -31.05
CA ASP A 18 -10.74 -12.34 -29.84
C ASP A 18 -9.25 -12.60 -29.56
N LYS A 19 -8.73 -13.78 -29.91
CA LYS A 19 -7.32 -14.14 -29.75
C LYS A 19 -6.36 -13.45 -30.74
N TYR A 20 -6.90 -12.74 -31.73
CA TYR A 20 -6.13 -11.96 -32.70
C TYR A 20 -6.31 -10.45 -32.49
N ASP A 21 -7.17 -10.06 -31.55
CA ASP A 21 -7.26 -8.69 -31.09
C ASP A 21 -6.00 -8.37 -30.28
N VAL A 22 -5.04 -7.74 -30.97
CA VAL A 22 -3.73 -7.37 -30.42
C VAL A 22 -3.88 -6.41 -29.26
N ASP A 23 -4.90 -5.53 -29.27
CA ASP A 23 -5.14 -4.58 -28.19
C ASP A 23 -5.77 -5.26 -26.98
N LYS A 24 -6.70 -6.20 -27.18
CA LYS A 24 -7.27 -7.03 -26.10
C LYS A 24 -6.23 -7.96 -25.46
N GLN A 25 -5.38 -8.60 -26.27
CA GLN A 25 -4.28 -9.43 -25.75
C GLN A 25 -3.21 -8.60 -25.05
N LYS A 26 -2.90 -7.40 -25.55
CA LYS A 26 -1.97 -6.47 -24.90
C LYS A 26 -2.53 -5.94 -23.59
N ASN A 27 -3.83 -5.69 -23.50
CA ASN A 27 -4.50 -5.28 -22.25
C ASN A 27 -4.59 -6.44 -21.24
N LEU A 28 -4.85 -7.67 -21.68
CA LEU A 28 -4.82 -8.87 -20.83
C LEU A 28 -3.41 -9.14 -20.27
N ASN A 29 -2.37 -8.98 -21.11
CA ASN A 29 -0.98 -9.11 -20.69
C ASN A 29 -0.51 -7.93 -19.82
N ALA A 30 -1.05 -6.72 -20.03
CA ALA A 30 -0.79 -5.57 -19.17
C ALA A 30 -1.49 -5.68 -17.81
N ALA A 31 -2.68 -6.28 -17.74
CA ALA A 31 -3.41 -6.50 -16.49
C ALA A 31 -2.73 -7.52 -15.57
N GLY A 32 -2.02 -8.52 -16.13
CA GLY A 32 -1.18 -9.44 -15.36
C GLY A 32 0.13 -8.82 -14.87
N ASP A 33 0.59 -7.70 -15.48
CA ASP A 33 1.88 -7.08 -15.19
C ASP A 33 1.78 -5.66 -14.59
N ASP A 34 0.58 -5.21 -14.21
CA ASP A 34 0.38 -3.89 -13.63
C ASP A 34 0.89 -3.83 -12.19
N ALA A 35 2.15 -3.39 -12.04
CA ALA A 35 2.80 -3.22 -10.77
C ALA A 35 2.02 -2.30 -9.81
N PHE A 36 1.26 -1.34 -10.34
CA PHE A 36 0.39 -0.48 -9.53
C PHE A 36 -0.70 -1.29 -8.85
N ALA A 37 -1.50 -2.05 -9.62
CA ALA A 37 -2.61 -2.83 -9.08
C ALA A 37 -2.17 -3.86 -8.04
N ARG A 38 -0.99 -4.50 -8.24
CA ARG A 38 -0.44 -5.44 -7.26
C ARG A 38 -0.05 -4.76 -5.95
N LEU A 39 0.69 -3.65 -6.03
CA LEU A 39 1.10 -2.90 -4.84
C LEU A 39 -0.14 -2.32 -4.13
N TYR A 40 -1.10 -1.81 -4.89
CA TYR A 40 -2.33 -1.23 -4.35
C TYR A 40 -3.13 -2.27 -3.58
N SER A 41 -3.31 -3.47 -4.14
CA SER A 41 -4.00 -4.57 -3.46
C SER A 41 -3.31 -5.02 -2.17
N VAL A 42 -1.97 -5.04 -2.14
CA VAL A 42 -1.20 -5.37 -0.92
C VAL A 42 -1.40 -4.31 0.17
N VAL A 43 -1.32 -3.03 -0.21
CA VAL A 43 -1.51 -1.91 0.74
C VAL A 43 -2.96 -1.86 1.23
N GLU A 44 -3.94 -2.11 0.35
CA GLU A 44 -5.36 -2.18 0.70
C GLU A 44 -5.65 -3.33 1.68
N ALA A 45 -5.12 -4.53 1.40
CA ALA A 45 -5.26 -5.67 2.33
C ALA A 45 -4.58 -5.40 3.68
N GLY A 46 -3.45 -4.69 3.68
CA GLY A 46 -2.79 -4.24 4.90
C GLY A 46 -3.65 -3.24 5.69
N LEU A 47 -4.26 -2.27 5.01
CA LEU A 47 -5.17 -1.30 5.62
C LEU A 47 -6.39 -1.98 6.24
N ASP A 48 -7.01 -2.94 5.55
CA ASP A 48 -8.16 -3.68 6.07
C ASP A 48 -7.80 -4.48 7.34
N ALA A 49 -6.61 -5.09 7.37
CA ALA A 49 -6.10 -5.78 8.55
C ALA A 49 -5.89 -4.82 9.74
N VAL A 50 -5.39 -3.60 9.48
CA VAL A 50 -5.22 -2.57 10.51
C VAL A 50 -6.57 -2.06 11.02
N LEU A 51 -7.55 -1.85 10.14
CA LEU A 51 -8.91 -1.48 10.51
C LEU A 51 -9.56 -2.53 11.41
N GLN A 52 -9.43 -3.80 11.04
CA GLN A 52 -9.95 -4.91 11.86
C GLN A 52 -9.29 -4.96 13.24
N LYS A 53 -7.97 -4.74 13.32
CA LYS A 53 -7.25 -4.65 14.60
C LYS A 53 -7.68 -3.44 15.42
N SER A 54 -7.93 -2.30 14.79
CA SER A 54 -8.47 -1.09 15.45
C SER A 54 -9.83 -1.36 16.08
N GLU A 55 -10.76 -1.99 15.35
CA GLU A 55 -12.06 -2.36 15.89
C GLU A 55 -11.96 -3.37 17.04
N ALA A 56 -11.07 -4.36 16.93
CA ALA A 56 -10.81 -5.30 18.03
C ALA A 56 -10.24 -4.59 19.26
N ALA A 57 -9.33 -3.62 19.08
CA ALA A 57 -8.76 -2.84 20.16
C ALA A 57 -9.78 -1.95 20.88
N LYS A 58 -10.85 -1.50 20.20
CA LYS A 58 -11.94 -0.72 20.81
C LYS A 58 -12.80 -1.56 21.76
N ILE A 59 -12.95 -2.85 21.47
CA ILE A 59 -13.81 -3.78 22.22
C ILE A 59 -13.01 -4.52 23.31
N GLU A 60 -11.68 -4.45 23.26
CA GLU A 60 -10.75 -5.10 24.18
C GLU A 60 -10.92 -4.58 25.62
N LYS A 61 -11.10 -5.52 26.57
CA LYS A 61 -11.32 -5.18 28.00
C LYS A 61 -10.01 -5.02 28.75
N SER A 62 -8.93 -5.66 28.28
CA SER A 62 -7.62 -5.59 28.92
C SER A 62 -6.86 -4.37 28.42
N ARG A 63 -6.66 -3.38 29.30
CA ARG A 63 -5.93 -2.13 28.98
C ARG A 63 -4.50 -2.39 28.46
N ALA A 64 -3.79 -3.38 29.02
CA ALA A 64 -2.46 -3.75 28.56
C ALA A 64 -2.47 -4.31 27.13
N THR A 65 -3.45 -5.17 26.82
CA THR A 65 -3.62 -5.77 25.49
C THR A 65 -4.02 -4.70 24.46
N ALA A 66 -4.94 -3.80 24.81
CA ALA A 66 -5.35 -2.68 23.97
C ALA A 66 -4.18 -1.71 23.67
N VAL A 67 -3.28 -1.48 24.62
CA VAL A 67 -2.08 -0.64 24.41
C VAL A 67 -1.10 -1.34 23.46
N ALA A 68 -0.88 -2.65 23.63
CA ALA A 68 -0.01 -3.43 22.76
C ALA A 68 -0.54 -3.51 21.32
N THR A 69 -1.84 -3.74 21.13
CA THR A 69 -2.47 -3.76 19.80
C THR A 69 -2.44 -2.38 19.14
N ASN A 70 -2.69 -1.30 19.89
CA ASN A 70 -2.54 0.07 19.37
C ASN A 70 -1.09 0.39 18.96
N ALA A 71 -0.09 -0.13 19.68
CA ALA A 71 1.31 0.01 19.27
C ALA A 71 1.60 -0.72 17.96
N GLU A 72 1.01 -1.90 17.76
CA GLU A 72 1.11 -2.64 16.50
C GLU A 72 0.40 -1.90 15.35
N ILE A 73 -0.78 -1.35 15.59
CA ILE A 73 -1.52 -0.52 14.62
C ILE A 73 -0.65 0.64 14.15
N ARG A 74 0.02 1.35 15.07
CA ARG A 74 0.95 2.46 14.72
C ARG A 74 2.10 2.00 13.82
N ARG A 75 2.76 0.89 14.16
CA ARG A 75 3.86 0.33 13.34
C ARG A 75 3.39 -0.07 11.95
N THR A 76 2.20 -0.64 11.85
CA THR A 76 1.66 -1.11 10.57
C THR A 76 1.20 0.07 9.72
N LYS A 77 0.54 1.07 10.32
CA LYS A 77 0.16 2.34 9.69
C LYS A 77 1.36 3.08 9.10
N ALA A 78 2.46 3.16 9.85
CA ALA A 78 3.72 3.72 9.38
C ALA A 78 4.26 3.02 8.11
N ARG A 79 4.33 1.68 8.13
CA ARG A 79 4.76 0.89 6.97
C ARG A 79 3.87 1.10 5.76
N LEU A 80 2.55 1.24 5.95
CA LEU A 80 1.63 1.50 4.84
C LEU A 80 1.86 2.90 4.24
N LEU A 81 2.15 3.91 5.08
CA LEU A 81 2.49 5.25 4.61
C LEU A 81 3.82 5.28 3.82
N GLU A 82 4.79 4.45 4.15
CA GLU A 82 6.05 4.30 3.38
C GLU A 82 5.82 3.76 1.96
N GLU A 83 4.75 3.01 1.72
CA GLU A 83 4.42 2.46 0.39
C GLU A 83 3.61 3.44 -0.47
N ILE A 84 3.02 4.49 0.12
CA ILE A 84 2.22 5.51 -0.61
C ILE A 84 3.04 6.25 -1.67
N PRO A 85 4.26 6.75 -1.40
CA PRO A 85 5.09 7.39 -2.42
C PRO A 85 5.39 6.48 -3.62
N LYS A 86 5.57 5.17 -3.38
CA LYS A 86 5.77 4.19 -4.45
C LYS A 86 4.49 4.00 -5.28
N LEU A 87 3.32 4.00 -4.64
CA LEU A 87 2.03 3.98 -5.32
C LEU A 87 1.77 5.25 -6.14
N GLN A 88 2.07 6.43 -5.59
CA GLN A 88 1.94 7.70 -6.31
C GLN A 88 2.78 7.68 -7.59
N ARG A 89 4.03 7.22 -7.51
CA ARG A 89 4.91 7.07 -8.67
C ARG A 89 4.38 6.10 -9.72
N LEU A 90 3.88 4.94 -9.29
CA LEU A 90 3.27 3.96 -10.19
C LEU A 90 1.96 4.48 -10.81
N ALA A 91 1.24 5.37 -10.11
CA ALA A 91 0.07 6.06 -10.66
C ALA A 91 0.47 7.07 -11.75
N PHE A 92 1.56 7.83 -11.58
CA PHE A 92 2.02 8.80 -12.58
C PHE A 92 2.78 8.19 -13.76
N LYS A 93 3.34 6.98 -13.61
CA LYS A 93 4.13 6.31 -14.64
C LYS A 93 3.33 6.10 -15.92
N GLN A 94 3.86 6.57 -17.05
CA GLN A 94 3.23 6.35 -18.36
C GLN A 94 3.42 4.91 -18.83
N VAL A 95 2.41 4.07 -18.60
CA VAL A 95 2.34 2.72 -19.15
C VAL A 95 1.66 2.75 -20.52
N LYS A 96 2.21 2.03 -21.50
CA LYS A 96 1.75 2.01 -22.89
C LYS A 96 0.37 1.37 -23.02
N GLY A 97 -0.69 2.18 -22.99
CA GLY A 97 -2.09 1.73 -23.08
C GLY A 97 -3.01 2.37 -22.05
N LEU A 98 -2.45 3.09 -21.07
CA LEU A 98 -3.21 3.76 -20.02
C LEU A 98 -3.66 5.16 -20.47
N SER A 99 -4.96 5.44 -20.38
CA SER A 99 -5.52 6.74 -20.74
C SER A 99 -5.12 7.82 -19.73
N LYS A 100 -5.28 9.11 -20.10
CA LYS A 100 -5.04 10.22 -19.17
C LYS A 100 -6.03 10.18 -18.00
N GLU A 101 -7.28 9.83 -18.29
CA GLU A 101 -8.37 9.70 -17.31
C GLU A 101 -8.10 8.56 -16.31
N GLU A 102 -7.61 7.41 -16.77
CA GLU A 102 -7.24 6.29 -15.91
C GLU A 102 -6.07 6.64 -14.98
N ARG A 103 -5.16 7.51 -15.43
CA ARG A 103 -4.02 7.97 -14.64
C ARG A 103 -4.46 8.90 -13.51
N GLU A 104 -5.35 9.84 -13.83
CA GLU A 104 -5.96 10.73 -12.84
C GLU A 104 -6.76 9.93 -11.81
N ALA A 105 -7.55 8.95 -12.27
CA ALA A 105 -8.27 8.03 -11.37
C ALA A 105 -7.32 7.24 -10.44
N ARG A 106 -6.16 6.78 -10.93
CA ARG A 106 -5.14 6.14 -10.07
C ARG A 106 -4.56 7.11 -9.05
N SER A 107 -4.29 8.36 -9.43
CA SER A 107 -3.82 9.39 -8.51
C SER A 107 -4.83 9.66 -7.41
N ASP A 108 -6.12 9.77 -7.76
CA ASP A 108 -7.21 9.96 -6.82
C ASP A 108 -7.36 8.77 -5.86
N LEU A 109 -7.21 7.54 -6.36
CA LEU A 109 -7.22 6.33 -5.53
C LEU A 109 -6.08 6.33 -4.50
N VAL A 110 -4.87 6.77 -4.88
CA VAL A 110 -3.75 6.85 -3.94
C VAL A 110 -3.95 7.95 -2.90
N ALA A 111 -4.53 9.09 -3.30
CA ALA A 111 -4.90 10.15 -2.36
C ALA A 111 -5.94 9.66 -1.34
N ALA A 112 -7.02 9.03 -1.82
CA ALA A 112 -8.04 8.45 -0.95
C ALA A 112 -7.49 7.34 -0.03
N LEU A 113 -6.54 6.53 -0.53
CA LEU A 113 -5.88 5.50 0.27
C LEU A 113 -5.03 6.10 1.39
N LYS A 114 -4.27 7.17 1.09
CA LYS A 114 -3.49 7.91 2.10
C LYS A 114 -4.41 8.47 3.19
N ASP A 115 -5.49 9.15 2.82
CA ASP A 115 -6.44 9.75 3.76
C ASP A 115 -7.08 8.66 4.65
N ARG A 116 -7.44 7.50 4.06
CA ARG A 116 -7.99 6.37 4.81
C ARG A 116 -6.99 5.78 5.81
N ILE A 117 -5.70 5.67 5.45
CA ILE A 117 -4.64 5.20 6.36
C ILE A 117 -4.48 6.18 7.52
N GLU A 118 -4.44 7.49 7.25
CA GLU A 118 -4.30 8.54 8.27
C GLU A 118 -5.50 8.58 9.23
N ALA A 119 -6.72 8.37 8.72
CA ALA A 119 -7.95 8.35 9.49
C ALA A 119 -8.10 7.15 10.46
N VAL A 120 -7.26 6.11 10.35
CA VAL A 120 -7.32 4.96 11.27
C VAL A 120 -6.92 5.39 12.68
N ALA A 121 -7.82 5.11 13.64
CA ALA A 121 -7.59 5.31 15.06
C ALA A 121 -6.51 4.35 15.56
N ASP A 122 -5.41 4.91 16.05
CA ASP A 122 -4.19 4.20 16.44
C ASP A 122 -3.85 4.38 17.93
N GLY A 123 -4.82 4.87 18.71
CA GLY A 123 -4.70 5.13 20.14
C GLY A 123 -3.74 6.27 20.48
N ASN A 124 -3.25 7.04 19.50
CA ASN A 124 -2.43 8.21 19.74
C ASN A 124 -3.30 9.39 20.20
N ILE A 125 -3.21 9.75 21.48
CA ILE A 125 -3.91 10.90 22.07
C ILE A 125 -3.33 12.23 21.55
N SER A 126 -2.18 12.20 20.88
CA SER A 126 -1.47 13.40 20.43
C SER A 126 -2.13 14.13 19.24
N ALA A 127 -3.09 13.51 18.54
CA ALA A 127 -3.81 14.13 17.42
C ALA A 127 -5.25 14.56 17.73
N ALA A 128 -5.81 14.21 18.90
CA ALA A 128 -7.15 14.60 19.34
C ALA A 128 -7.15 15.79 20.32
N LYS A 129 -6.18 16.71 20.19
CA LYS A 129 -6.24 18.04 20.82
C LYS A 129 -6.66 19.09 19.79
N GLN A 130 -7.93 19.01 19.40
CA GLN A 130 -8.80 20.17 19.15
C GLN A 130 -10.20 19.70 18.78
N GLY A 131 -11.11 19.73 19.77
CA GLY A 131 -12.55 19.60 19.55
C GLY A 131 -13.20 18.45 20.31
N GLY A 132 -13.76 18.77 21.48
CA GLY A 132 -14.81 17.95 22.10
C GLY A 132 -14.41 17.22 23.39
N ASP A 133 -14.68 17.86 24.52
CA ASP A 133 -15.07 17.28 25.81
C ASP A 133 -14.64 15.83 26.10
N SER A 134 -13.36 15.67 26.43
CA SER A 134 -12.97 14.60 27.36
C SER A 134 -13.35 15.03 28.77
N ALA A 135 -14.52 14.58 29.23
CA ALA A 135 -14.90 14.64 30.63
C ALA A 135 -13.81 13.99 31.51
N PRO A 136 -13.21 14.69 32.49
CA PRO A 136 -12.40 14.02 33.49
C PRO A 136 -13.31 13.16 34.35
N SER A 137 -13.14 11.84 34.26
CA SER A 137 -13.76 10.91 35.21
C SER A 137 -13.23 11.16 36.62
N ALA A 138 -14.20 11.21 37.54
CA ALA A 138 -14.07 11.15 38.99
C ALA A 138 -13.31 12.31 39.64
N SER A 139 -14.02 13.42 39.86
CA SER A 139 -13.76 14.22 41.06
C SER A 139 -13.95 13.32 42.28
N TYR A 140 -12.88 13.17 43.05
CA TYR A 140 -12.93 12.74 44.43
C TYR A 140 -14.05 13.50 45.14
N GLY A 141 -14.90 12.78 45.87
CA GLY A 141 -15.96 13.36 46.69
C GLY A 141 -15.41 14.54 47.49
N GLY A 142 -16.00 15.71 47.29
CA GLY A 142 -15.54 16.95 47.91
C GLY A 142 -15.53 16.85 49.42
N ILE A 143 -14.33 16.77 50.00
CA ILE A 143 -14.12 17.11 51.40
C ILE A 143 -14.23 18.63 51.48
N LYS A 144 -15.39 19.12 51.92
CA LYS A 144 -15.61 20.54 52.23
C LYS A 144 -14.91 20.85 53.54
N PHE A 145 -13.75 21.50 53.48
CA PHE A 145 -13.16 22.14 54.67
C PHE A 145 -13.94 23.42 54.97
N GLY A 146 -15.00 23.28 55.76
CA GLY A 146 -15.62 24.39 56.48
C GLY A 146 -14.76 24.72 57.69
N SER A 147 -14.04 25.84 57.63
CA SER A 147 -13.35 26.40 58.78
C SER A 147 -14.37 26.81 59.85
N THR A 148 -14.04 26.49 61.10
CA THR A 148 -14.55 27.06 62.36
C THR A 148 -15.65 26.26 63.07
N TYR A 149 -15.31 25.20 63.82
CA TYR A 149 -15.81 25.01 65.20
C TYR A 149 -14.95 23.98 65.96
N ASP A 150 -14.67 24.36 67.20
CA ASP A 150 -13.95 23.69 68.28
C ASP A 150 -14.58 22.35 68.65
N GLY A 151 -13.76 21.31 68.78
CA GLY A 151 -14.19 19.97 69.16
C GLY A 151 -13.04 18.98 69.08
N ARG A 152 -12.52 18.57 70.24
CA ARG A 152 -11.64 17.41 70.39
C ARG A 152 -12.23 16.22 69.62
N PHE A 153 -11.58 15.83 68.53
CA PHE A 153 -11.82 14.53 67.92
C PHE A 153 -10.92 13.52 68.65
N ASP A 154 -11.56 12.65 69.42
CA ASP A 154 -10.94 11.41 69.90
C ASP A 154 -10.48 10.59 68.69
N ASP A 155 -9.24 10.12 68.78
CA ASP A 155 -8.48 9.32 67.81
C ASP A 155 -8.93 7.85 67.81
N ASP A 156 -10.22 7.58 68.05
CA ASP A 156 -10.77 6.24 68.33
C ASP A 156 -11.68 5.70 67.21
N TYR A 157 -11.74 6.34 66.04
CA TYR A 157 -12.59 5.88 64.91
C TYR A 157 -11.93 4.91 63.93
N PHE A 158 -10.66 4.54 64.13
CA PHE A 158 -10.00 3.46 63.40
C PHE A 158 -9.73 2.29 64.34
N GLN A 159 -10.74 1.46 64.57
CA GLN A 159 -10.52 0.16 65.18
C GLN A 159 -9.81 -0.72 64.14
N GLN A 160 -8.48 -0.71 64.22
CA GLN A 160 -7.55 -1.51 63.43
C GLN A 160 -7.75 -2.99 63.76
N THR A 161 -8.55 -3.69 62.96
CA THR A 161 -8.60 -5.16 62.95
C THR A 161 -7.48 -5.70 62.05
N GLU A 162 -6.83 -6.80 62.46
CA GLU A 162 -5.72 -7.46 61.72
C GLU A 162 -6.08 -7.80 60.25
N GLU A 163 -7.37 -7.94 59.93
CA GLU A 163 -7.85 -8.16 58.55
C GLU A 163 -7.65 -6.92 57.64
N SER A 164 -7.63 -5.71 58.20
CA SER A 164 -7.43 -4.44 57.46
C SER A 164 -5.98 -4.27 56.99
N ASP A 165 -5.02 -4.74 57.79
CA ASP A 165 -3.59 -4.65 57.46
C ASP A 165 -3.19 -5.61 56.33
N GLN A 166 -3.82 -6.78 56.26
CA GLN A 166 -3.64 -7.71 55.14
C GLN A 166 -4.20 -7.13 53.83
N PHE A 167 -5.35 -6.45 53.88
CA PHE A 167 -5.94 -5.81 52.70
C PHE A 167 -5.12 -4.61 52.22
N ARG A 168 -4.54 -3.83 53.14
CA ARG A 168 -3.58 -2.75 52.80
C ARG A 168 -2.31 -3.29 52.16
N GLN A 169 -1.72 -4.35 52.71
CA GLN A 169 -0.52 -4.96 52.12
C GLN A 169 -0.81 -5.54 50.74
N GLU A 170 -1.96 -6.18 50.53
CA GLU A 170 -2.35 -6.68 49.22
C GLU A 170 -2.58 -5.53 48.22
N TYR A 171 -3.21 -4.44 48.65
CA TYR A 171 -3.40 -3.24 47.85
C TYR A 171 -2.06 -2.58 47.47
N GLU A 172 -1.15 -2.44 48.44
CA GLU A 172 0.19 -1.89 48.21
C GLU A 172 1.02 -2.78 47.28
N MET A 173 0.92 -4.11 47.40
CA MET A 173 1.57 -5.05 46.50
C MET A 173 1.00 -4.99 45.07
N ARG A 174 -0.33 -4.81 44.92
CA ARG A 174 -0.97 -4.59 43.61
C ARG A 174 -0.60 -3.24 43.00
N ARG A 175 -0.47 -2.19 43.81
CA ARG A 175 0.04 -0.88 43.36
C ARG A 175 1.47 -0.98 42.86
N MET A 176 2.38 -1.59 43.63
CA MET A 176 3.77 -1.76 43.20
C MET A 176 3.89 -2.56 41.89
N LYS A 177 3.08 -3.60 41.70
CA LYS A 177 3.05 -4.35 40.43
C LYS A 177 2.52 -3.54 39.25
N GLN A 178 1.57 -2.63 39.49
CA GLN A 178 1.06 -1.74 38.45
C GLN A 178 2.08 -0.65 38.10
N ASP A 179 2.75 -0.06 39.09
CA ASP A 179 3.80 0.94 38.87
C ASP A 179 4.97 0.36 38.06
N GLN A 180 5.41 -0.87 38.37
CA GLN A 180 6.39 -1.59 37.55
C GLN A 180 5.91 -1.82 36.11
N GLY A 181 4.63 -2.08 35.90
CA GLY A 181 4.03 -2.19 34.57
C GLY A 181 4.01 -0.86 33.81
N LEU A 182 3.80 0.26 34.52
CA LEU A 182 3.83 1.60 33.94
C LEU A 182 5.25 2.02 33.53
N ASP A 183 6.27 1.63 34.29
CA ASP A 183 7.68 1.89 33.92
C ASP A 183 8.06 1.21 32.61
N VAL A 184 7.70 -0.08 32.44
CA VAL A 184 7.94 -0.82 31.19
C VAL A 184 7.19 -0.18 30.00
N ILE A 185 5.99 0.33 30.25
CA ILE A 185 5.23 1.07 29.23
C ILE A 185 5.90 2.40 28.90
N SER A 186 6.42 3.13 29.89
CA SER A 186 7.14 4.40 29.72
C SER A 186 8.41 4.18 28.88
N GLU A 187 9.19 3.17 29.20
CA GLU A 187 10.39 2.80 28.44
C GLU A 187 10.05 2.40 27.00
N GLY A 188 8.99 1.60 26.82
CA GLY A 188 8.47 1.25 25.50
C GLY A 188 7.95 2.46 24.71
N LEU A 189 7.41 3.47 25.39
CA LEU A 189 6.93 4.71 24.78
C LEU A 189 8.11 5.61 24.35
N ASP A 190 9.16 5.69 25.16
CA ASP A 190 10.38 6.44 24.81
C ASP A 190 11.13 5.80 23.65
N ALA A 191 11.24 4.47 23.63
CA ALA A 191 11.78 3.75 22.48
C ALA A 191 10.97 4.01 21.20
N LEU A 192 9.64 4.08 21.32
CA LEU A 192 8.75 4.40 20.21
C LEU A 192 8.89 5.85 19.75
N LYS A 193 9.05 6.79 20.67
CA LYS A 193 9.26 8.21 20.37
C LYS A 193 10.54 8.42 19.56
N ASN A 194 11.62 7.74 19.94
CA ASN A 194 12.88 7.82 19.22
C ASN A 194 12.75 7.21 17.82
N MET A 195 12.10 6.05 17.68
CA MET A 195 11.84 5.43 16.38
C MET A 195 10.95 6.30 15.47
N ALA A 196 9.92 6.95 16.02
CA ALA A 196 9.08 7.86 15.27
C ALA A 196 9.84 9.12 14.82
N HIS A 197 10.79 9.60 15.64
CA HIS A 197 11.65 10.72 15.28
C HIS A 197 12.61 10.37 14.14
N ASP A 198 13.25 9.20 14.24
CA ASP A 198 14.15 8.66 13.21
C ASP A 198 13.42 8.44 11.88
N MET A 199 12.18 7.93 11.94
CA MET A 199 11.34 7.77 10.75
C MET A 199 10.96 9.11 10.10
N ASN A 200 10.67 10.14 10.90
CA ASN A 200 10.35 11.47 10.37
C ASN A 200 11.57 12.09 9.68
N GLU A 201 12.77 11.93 10.26
CA GLU A 201 14.01 12.45 9.65
C GLU A 201 14.39 11.68 8.38
N GLU A 202 14.17 10.36 8.33
CA GLU A 202 14.42 9.54 7.16
C GLU A 202 13.42 9.83 6.02
N LEU A 203 12.16 10.14 6.36
CA LEU A 203 11.14 10.59 5.40
C LEU A 203 11.54 11.92 4.76
N ASP A 204 12.03 12.89 5.55
CA ASP A 204 12.54 14.17 5.06
C ASP A 204 13.84 13.99 4.23
N ARG A 205 14.68 13.01 4.56
CA ARG A 205 15.91 12.66 3.79
C ARG A 205 15.64 11.89 2.50
N GLN A 206 14.50 11.21 2.35
CA GLN A 206 14.19 10.44 1.14
C GLN A 206 13.65 11.29 -0.02
N VAL A 207 13.28 12.56 0.20
CA VAL A 207 12.82 13.46 -0.86
C VAL A 207 13.87 13.67 -1.99
N PRO A 208 15.17 13.90 -1.72
CA PRO A 208 16.19 14.07 -2.78
C PRO A 208 16.78 12.77 -3.37
N LEU A 209 16.64 11.61 -2.70
CA LEU A 209 17.10 10.31 -3.25
C LEU A 209 16.11 9.74 -4.29
N MET A 210 14.92 10.34 -4.39
CA MET A 210 13.90 9.99 -5.35
C MET A 210 14.31 10.32 -6.79
N ASP A 211 14.94 11.48 -7.01
CA ASP A 211 15.35 11.95 -8.34
C ASP A 211 16.43 11.07 -8.98
N GLU A 212 17.38 10.56 -8.18
CA GLU A 212 18.47 9.70 -8.70
C GLU A 212 17.96 8.31 -9.14
N ILE A 213 16.88 7.83 -8.52
CA ILE A 213 16.22 6.58 -8.93
C ILE A 213 15.44 6.80 -10.23
N ASP A 214 14.75 7.94 -10.37
CA ASP A 214 14.01 8.28 -11.58
C ASP A 214 14.95 8.42 -12.79
N ASP A 215 16.12 9.07 -12.61
CA ASP A 215 17.17 9.14 -13.63
C ASP A 215 17.65 7.75 -14.08
N LYS A 216 17.85 6.82 -13.12
CA LYS A 216 18.30 5.45 -13.42
C LYS A 216 17.21 4.63 -14.12
N VAL A 217 15.94 4.81 -13.75
CA VAL A 217 14.80 4.11 -14.36
C VAL A 217 14.50 4.64 -15.77
N ASP A 218 14.56 5.95 -15.98
CA ASP A 218 14.38 6.55 -17.31
C ASP A 218 15.49 6.15 -18.27
N ARG A 219 16.74 6.10 -17.77
CA ARG A 219 17.88 5.61 -18.54
C ARG A 219 17.71 4.14 -18.94
N ALA A 220 17.32 3.27 -18.00
CA ALA A 220 17.05 1.86 -18.30
C ALA A 220 15.88 1.68 -19.29
N THR A 221 14.83 2.50 -19.18
CA THR A 221 13.68 2.45 -20.09
C THR A 221 14.05 2.94 -21.50
N SER A 222 14.87 3.99 -21.59
CA SER A 222 15.41 4.49 -22.85
C SER A 222 16.31 3.45 -23.54
N ASP A 223 17.15 2.76 -22.76
CA ASP A 223 18.00 1.69 -23.26
C ASP A 223 17.16 0.50 -23.78
N LEU A 224 16.11 0.10 -23.05
CA LEU A 224 15.18 -0.94 -23.51
C LEU A 224 14.44 -0.55 -24.80
N LYS A 225 14.01 0.71 -24.93
CA LYS A 225 13.35 1.23 -26.14
C LYS A 225 14.30 1.22 -27.33
N THR A 226 15.53 1.68 -27.14
CA THR A 226 16.58 1.71 -28.17
C THR A 226 16.94 0.30 -28.62
N THR A 227 17.03 -0.64 -27.68
CA THR A 227 17.33 -2.05 -27.97
C THR A 227 16.19 -2.71 -28.76
N ASN A 228 14.93 -2.42 -28.43
CA ASN A 228 13.77 -2.88 -29.20
C ASN A 228 13.76 -2.33 -30.64
N VAL A 229 14.10 -1.06 -30.84
CA VAL A 229 14.20 -0.46 -32.19
C VAL A 229 15.30 -1.17 -33.00
N ARG A 230 16.48 -1.37 -32.42
CA ARG A 230 17.59 -2.11 -33.06
C ARG A 230 17.20 -3.54 -33.44
N LEU A 231 16.48 -4.23 -32.56
CA LEU A 231 15.95 -5.57 -32.84
C LEU A 231 14.97 -5.55 -34.01
N LYS A 232 14.02 -4.60 -34.02
CA LYS A 232 13.04 -4.45 -35.10
C LYS A 232 13.71 -4.14 -36.45
N ASP A 233 14.70 -3.25 -36.46
CA ASP A 233 15.47 -2.92 -37.65
C ASP A 233 16.27 -4.13 -38.16
N THR A 234 16.88 -4.90 -37.24
CA THR A 234 17.60 -6.14 -37.59
C THR A 234 16.65 -7.17 -38.21
N VAL A 235 15.46 -7.37 -37.63
CA VAL A 235 14.43 -8.27 -38.17
C VAL A 235 13.94 -7.81 -39.54
N ASN A 236 13.67 -6.51 -39.72
CA ASN A 236 13.26 -5.96 -41.01
C ASN A 236 14.37 -6.13 -42.07
N LYS A 237 15.63 -5.91 -41.69
CA LYS A 237 16.78 -6.10 -42.58
C LYS A 237 16.94 -7.57 -42.99
N MET A 238 16.76 -8.52 -42.07
CA MET A 238 16.74 -9.95 -42.38
C MET A 238 15.56 -10.36 -43.29
N ARG A 239 14.39 -9.72 -43.13
CA ARG A 239 13.25 -9.95 -44.04
C ARG A 239 13.53 -9.42 -45.44
N SER A 240 14.15 -8.24 -45.54
CA SER A 240 14.56 -7.63 -46.80
C SER A 240 15.62 -8.44 -47.54
N SER A 241 16.62 -8.98 -46.84
CA SER A 241 17.67 -9.82 -47.45
C SER A 241 17.11 -11.13 -48.00
N ARG A 242 16.11 -11.72 -47.34
CA ARG A 242 15.43 -12.92 -47.85
C ARG A 242 14.66 -12.65 -49.13
N ASN A 243 13.97 -11.51 -49.21
CA ASN A 243 13.25 -11.13 -50.43
C ASN A 243 14.23 -10.86 -51.59
N PHE A 244 15.38 -10.22 -51.31
CA PHE A 244 16.43 -10.00 -52.31
C PHE A 244 17.01 -11.32 -52.87
N CYS A 245 17.22 -12.32 -52.02
CA CYS A 245 17.67 -13.65 -52.46
C CYS A 245 16.62 -14.34 -53.36
N ILE A 246 15.34 -14.24 -52.99
CA ILE A 246 14.24 -14.80 -53.77
C ILE A 246 14.16 -14.14 -55.17
N ASP A 247 14.29 -12.82 -55.26
CA ASP A 247 14.27 -12.10 -56.54
C ASP A 247 15.40 -12.54 -57.48
N ILE A 248 16.62 -12.71 -56.96
CA ILE A 248 17.77 -13.19 -57.77
C ILE A 248 17.51 -14.58 -58.35
N ILE A 249 16.99 -15.51 -57.54
CA ILE A 249 16.69 -16.87 -57.99
C ILE A 249 15.61 -16.84 -59.08
N LEU A 250 14.57 -16.03 -58.91
CA LEU A 250 13.47 -15.89 -59.86
C LEU A 250 13.96 -15.33 -61.21
N LEU A 251 14.87 -14.36 -61.18
CA LEU A 251 15.49 -13.77 -62.38
C LEU A 251 16.32 -14.81 -63.15
N VAL A 252 17.10 -15.65 -62.45
CA VAL A 252 17.88 -16.73 -63.08
C VAL A 252 16.97 -17.75 -63.77
N ILE A 253 15.84 -18.12 -63.16
CA ILE A 253 14.86 -19.04 -63.76
C ILE A 253 14.25 -18.44 -65.04
N ILE A 254 13.84 -17.17 -65.01
CA ILE A 254 13.27 -16.49 -66.18
C ILE A 254 14.28 -16.44 -67.33
N LEU A 255 15.54 -16.09 -67.05
CA LEU A 255 16.60 -16.07 -68.06
C LEU A 255 16.86 -17.48 -68.64
N GLY A 256 16.84 -18.52 -67.81
CA GLY A 256 16.97 -19.90 -68.25
C GLY A 256 15.85 -20.31 -69.21
N ILE A 257 14.60 -19.97 -68.88
CA ILE A 257 13.44 -20.24 -69.75
C ILE A 257 13.54 -19.44 -71.05
N ALA A 258 13.92 -18.16 -71.00
CA ALA A 258 14.09 -17.32 -72.18
C ALA A 258 15.19 -17.85 -73.10
N SER A 259 16.33 -18.29 -72.55
CA SER A 259 17.43 -18.89 -73.31
C SER A 259 17.02 -20.23 -73.94
N TYR A 260 16.26 -21.06 -73.21
CA TYR A 260 15.72 -22.31 -73.75
C TYR A 260 14.76 -22.04 -74.92
N LEU A 261 13.81 -21.11 -74.75
CA LEU A 261 12.89 -20.72 -75.82
C LEU A 261 13.62 -20.16 -77.04
N TYR A 262 14.65 -19.33 -76.84
CA TYR A 262 15.47 -18.81 -77.93
C TYR A 262 16.18 -19.93 -78.72
N ASN A 263 16.71 -20.94 -78.02
CA ASN A 263 17.35 -22.09 -78.67
C ASN A 263 16.36 -23.01 -79.39
N VAL A 264 15.10 -23.08 -78.94
CA VAL A 264 14.05 -23.89 -79.58
C VAL A 264 13.41 -23.17 -80.77
N LEU A 265 13.33 -21.84 -80.73
CA LEU A 265 12.79 -21.00 -81.81
C LEU A 265 13.80 -20.69 -82.94
N LYS A 266 15.08 -20.98 -82.71
CA LYS A 266 16.16 -20.84 -83.69
C LYS A 266 16.43 -22.16 -84.38
#